data_AF-T1BA72-F1
#
_entry.id   AF-T1BA72-F1
#
_cell.length_a   1.000
_cell.length_b   1.000
_cell.length_c   1.000
_cell.angle_alpha   90.00
_cell.angle_beta   90.00
_cell.angle_gamma   90.00
#
_symmetry.space_group_name_H-M   'P 1'
#
loop_
_entity.id
_entity.type
_entity.pdbx_description
1 polymer ?
#
loop_
_entity_poly.entity_id
_entity_poly.type
_entity_poly.pdbx_seq_one_letter_code
_entity_poly.pdbx_strand_id
1 'polypeptide(L)'
;MELRIVTAAERLGTTTDRAARARPDAIPCSYCGVWRRRLLNDAAREAGADALVLGFNLDDLAQTVLMNLARGEVDRLGRMA
;
A
#
# COMPACT_ATOMS: atom_id res chain seq x y z
N MET A 1 -7.32 15.88 17.39
CA MET A 1 -6.94 14.94 16.32
C MET A 1 -5.75 14.15 16.82
N GLU A 2 -5.89 12.84 17.03
CA GLU A 2 -4.84 12.00 17.59
C GLU A 2 -3.98 11.43 16.46
N LEU A 3 -2.66 11.60 16.55
CA LEU A 3 -1.71 11.02 15.62
C LEU A 3 -1.20 9.70 16.18
N ARG A 4 -1.49 8.59 15.48
CA ARG A 4 -0.93 7.26 15.79
C ARG A 4 0.17 6.91 14.80
N ILE A 5 1.34 6.53 15.32
CA ILE A 5 2.50 6.10 14.53
C ILE A 5 2.59 4.58 14.58
N VAL A 6 2.79 3.94 13.43
CA VAL A 6 2.93 2.48 13.31
C VAL A 6 4.27 2.15 12.65
N THR A 7 5.17 1.53 13.40
CA THR A 7 6.53 1.23 12.94
C THR A 7 6.60 -0.15 12.29
N ALA A 8 7.06 -0.21 11.04
CA ALA A 8 7.19 -1.48 10.31
C ALA A 8 8.14 -2.48 10.99
N ALA A 9 9.26 -2.01 11.55
CA ALA A 9 10.22 -2.88 12.26
C ALA A 9 9.59 -3.61 13.44
N GLU A 10 8.72 -2.93 14.19
CA GLU A 10 8.04 -3.51 15.36
C GLU A 10 6.92 -4.47 14.95
N ARG A 11 6.16 -4.11 13.90
CA ARG A 11 4.98 -4.87 13.47
C ARG A 11 5.29 -6.04 12.54
N LEU A 12 6.39 -5.95 11.78
CA LEU A 12 6.77 -6.92 10.74
C LEU A 12 8.12 -7.59 11.01
N GLY A 13 8.85 -7.17 12.05
CA GLY A 13 10.19 -7.67 12.36
C GLY A 13 11.27 -7.23 11.37
N THR A 14 10.94 -6.37 10.40
CA THR A 14 11.87 -5.92 9.36
C THR A 14 11.54 -4.52 8.85
N THR A 15 12.45 -3.93 8.09
CA THR A 15 12.24 -2.66 7.38
C THR A 15 12.29 -2.89 5.87
N THR A 16 11.76 -1.95 5.09
CA THR A 16 11.83 -2.00 3.63
C THR A 16 13.27 -2.12 3.14
N ASP A 17 14.20 -1.41 3.77
CA ASP A 17 15.63 -1.43 3.41
C ASP A 17 16.30 -2.76 3.74
N ARG A 18 15.99 -3.33 4.92
CA ARG A 18 16.51 -4.66 5.30
C ARG A 18 16.00 -5.72 4.34
N ALA A 19 14.73 -5.67 3.98
CA ALA A 19 14.15 -6.60 3.02
C ALA A 19 14.69 -6.41 1.60
N ALA A 20 14.94 -5.18 1.16
CA ALA A 20 15.53 -4.89 -0.15
C ALA A 20 16.93 -5.50 -0.26
N ARG A 21 17.74 -5.40 0.81
CA ARG A 21 19.07 -6.01 0.87
C ARG A 21 19.03 -7.53 0.91
N ALA A 22 18.03 -8.11 1.61
CA ALA A 22 17.88 -9.56 1.73
C ALA A 22 17.29 -10.22 0.47
N ARG A 23 16.55 -9.45 -0.35
CA ARG A 23 15.84 -9.89 -1.55
C ARG A 23 16.17 -8.95 -2.73
N PRO A 24 17.43 -8.95 -3.22
CA PRO A 24 17.87 -8.03 -4.27
C PRO A 24 17.18 -8.27 -5.62
N ASP A 25 16.61 -9.46 -5.81
CA ASP A 25 15.82 -9.88 -6.97
C ASP A 25 14.37 -9.33 -6.95
N ALA A 26 13.89 -8.89 -5.79
CA ALA A 26 12.53 -8.38 -5.62
C ALA A 26 12.49 -6.86 -5.74
N ILE A 27 11.45 -6.33 -6.40
CA ILE A 27 11.20 -4.89 -6.49
C ILE A 27 10.70 -4.37 -5.14
N PRO A 28 11.39 -3.42 -4.47
CA PRO A 28 11.02 -2.96 -3.14
C PRO A 28 9.60 -2.42 -3.01
N CYS A 29 9.14 -1.69 -4.02
CA CYS A 29 7.80 -1.12 -4.06
C CYS A 29 6.70 -2.20 -4.05
N SER A 30 6.96 -3.39 -4.60
CA SER A 30 5.96 -4.45 -4.72
C SER A 30 5.55 -5.01 -3.36
N TYR A 31 6.48 -5.15 -2.41
CA TYR A 31 6.13 -5.58 -1.04
C TYR A 31 5.86 -4.41 -0.10
N CYS A 32 6.51 -3.26 -0.28
CA CYS A 32 6.23 -2.06 0.51
C CYS A 32 4.74 -1.66 0.44
N GLY A 33 4.14 -1.67 -0.77
CA GLY A 33 2.72 -1.38 -0.95
C GLY A 33 1.78 -2.39 -0.27
N VAL A 34 2.16 -3.67 -0.21
CA VAL A 34 1.40 -4.69 0.52
C VAL A 34 1.48 -4.44 2.03
N TRP A 35 2.67 -4.14 2.53
CA TRP A 35 2.89 -3.88 3.96
C TRP A 35 2.17 -2.63 4.44
N ARG A 36 2.24 -1.52 3.69
CA ARG A 36 1.54 -0.28 4.05
C ARG A 36 0.03 -0.51 4.17
N ARG A 37 -0.59 -1.20 3.19
CA ARG A 37 -2.02 -1.52 3.23
C ARG A 37 -2.37 -2.37 4.44
N ARG A 38 -1.58 -3.41 4.73
CA ARG A 38 -1.79 -4.25 5.92
C ARG A 38 -1.68 -3.44 7.21
N LEU A 39 -0.61 -2.69 7.40
CA LEU A 39 -0.36 -1.92 8.62
C LEU A 39 -1.43 -0.84 8.85
N LEU A 40 -1.84 -0.12 7.80
CA LEU A 40 -2.91 0.88 7.90
C LEU A 40 -4.26 0.23 8.23
N ASN A 41 -4.58 -0.89 7.60
CA ASN A 41 -5.83 -1.61 7.85
C ASN A 41 -5.88 -2.24 9.26
N ASP A 42 -4.76 -2.80 9.73
CA ASP A 42 -4.67 -3.33 11.10
C ASP A 42 -4.81 -2.19 12.13
N ALA A 43 -4.15 -1.06 11.89
CA ALA A 43 -4.27 0.12 12.75
C ALA A 43 -5.68 0.72 12.77
N ALA A 44 -6.37 0.76 11.63
CA ALA A 44 -7.75 1.23 11.54
C ALA A 44 -8.69 0.33 12.34
N ARG A 45 -8.52 -1.00 12.26
CA ARG A 45 -9.30 -1.97 13.06
C ARG A 45 -9.01 -1.86 14.55
N GLU A 46 -7.73 -1.71 14.93
CA GLU A 46 -7.32 -1.49 16.33
C GLU A 46 -7.90 -0.19 16.91
N ALA A 47 -8.15 0.81 16.06
CA ALA A 47 -8.79 2.06 16.44
C ALA A 47 -10.33 2.00 16.41
N GLY A 48 -10.92 0.88 16.02
CA GLY A 48 -12.37 0.74 15.87
C GLY A 48 -12.97 1.63 14.77
N ALA A 49 -12.19 1.98 13.74
CA ALA A 49 -12.64 2.84 12.66
C ALA A 49 -13.52 2.08 11.65
N ASP A 50 -14.63 2.69 11.22
CA ASP A 50 -15.51 2.14 10.20
C ASP A 50 -14.93 2.27 8.78
N ALA A 51 -14.09 3.27 8.55
CA ALA A 51 -13.52 3.60 7.25
C ALA A 51 -12.06 4.05 7.35
N LEU A 52 -11.27 3.70 6.32
CA LEU A 52 -9.92 4.19 6.10
C LEU A 52 -9.90 5.10 4.87
N VAL A 53 -9.60 6.37 5.07
CA VAL A 53 -9.52 7.36 3.98
C VAL A 53 -8.07 7.52 3.54
N LEU A 54 -7.83 7.46 2.22
CA LEU A 54 -6.52 7.64 1.60
C LEU A 54 -6.50 8.93 0.80
N GLY A 55 -5.32 9.55 0.69
CA GLY A 55 -5.12 10.83 0.01
C GLY A 55 -4.90 10.73 -1.49
N PHE A 56 -5.58 9.82 -2.19
CA PHE A 56 -5.49 9.73 -3.65
C PHE A 56 -6.17 10.93 -4.31
N ASN A 57 -5.55 11.49 -5.33
CA ASN A 57 -6.12 12.57 -6.14
C ASN A 57 -6.54 12.09 -7.54
N LEU A 58 -7.01 13.03 -8.36
CA LEU A 58 -7.46 12.73 -9.73
C LEU A 58 -6.33 12.16 -10.60
N ASP A 59 -5.13 12.72 -10.49
CA ASP A 59 -3.96 12.30 -11.26
C ASP A 59 -3.53 10.86 -10.90
N ASP A 60 -3.58 10.48 -9.62
CA ASP A 60 -3.28 9.11 -9.17
C ASP A 60 -4.23 8.10 -9.83
N LEU A 61 -5.53 8.44 -9.88
CA LEU A 61 -6.55 7.60 -10.49
C LEU A 61 -6.38 7.55 -12.01
N ALA A 62 -6.20 8.71 -12.66
CA ALA A 62 -5.99 8.81 -14.10
C ALA A 62 -4.76 8.02 -14.55
N GLN A 63 -3.64 8.15 -13.82
CA GLN A 63 -2.43 7.38 -14.08
C GLN A 63 -2.69 5.88 -13.97
N THR A 64 -3.43 5.45 -12.93
CA THR A 64 -3.75 4.03 -12.73
C THR A 64 -4.61 3.48 -13.88
N VAL A 65 -5.63 4.21 -14.33
CA VAL A 65 -6.45 3.83 -15.50
C VAL A 65 -5.57 3.69 -16.74
N LEU A 66 -4.77 4.71 -17.05
CA LEU A 66 -3.91 4.73 -18.24
C LEU A 66 -2.90 3.58 -18.24
N MET A 67 -2.27 3.32 -17.10
CA MET A 67 -1.29 2.23 -16.97
C MET A 67 -1.92 0.86 -17.16
N ASN A 68 -3.08 0.60 -16.55
CA ASN A 68 -3.77 -0.68 -16.69
C ASN A 68 -4.25 -0.90 -18.14
N LEU A 69 -4.76 0.16 -18.78
CA LEU A 69 -5.16 0.10 -20.20
C LEU A 69 -3.96 -0.19 -21.11
N ALA A 70 -2.84 0.53 -20.93
CA ALA A 70 -1.63 0.36 -21.73
C ALA A 70 -1.02 -1.04 -21.61
N ARG A 71 -1.22 -1.72 -20.47
CA ARG A 71 -0.77 -3.09 -20.23
C ARG A 71 -1.77 -4.16 -20.65
N GLY A 72 -2.96 -3.77 -21.11
CA GLY A 72 -4.04 -4.71 -21.41
C GLY A 72 -4.63 -5.41 -20.18
N GLU A 73 -4.43 -4.85 -18.98
CA GLU A 73 -4.86 -5.44 -17.70
C GLU A 73 -6.32 -5.07 -17.39
N VAL A 74 -7.25 -5.47 -18.26
CA VAL A 74 -8.68 -5.09 -18.18
C VAL A 74 -9.33 -5.56 -16.87
N ASP A 75 -8.96 -6.74 -16.36
CA ASP A 75 -9.46 -7.26 -15.08
C ASP A 75 -9.15 -6.33 -13.90
N ARG A 76 -8.05 -5.57 -13.98
CA ARG A 76 -7.68 -4.61 -12.93
C ARG A 76 -8.54 -3.36 -12.99
N LEU A 77 -9.01 -2.94 -14.17
CA LEU A 77 -9.91 -1.80 -14.32
C LEU A 77 -11.24 -2.05 -13.58
N GLY A 78 -11.79 -3.26 -13.67
CA GLY A 78 -13.02 -3.64 -12.97
C GLY A 78 -12.89 -3.76 -11.44
N ARG A 79 -11.66 -3.73 -10.92
CA ARG A 79 -11.36 -3.85 -9.48
C ARG A 79 -10.64 -2.62 -8.94
N MET A 80 -10.67 -1.51 -9.67
CA MET A 80 -10.21 -0.22 -9.17
C MET A 80 -11.14 0.19 -8.02
N ALA A 81 -10.56 0.31 -6.83
CA ALA A 81 -11.22 0.80 -5.62
C ALA A 81 -10.81 2.24 -5.37
#